data_AF-A0A926CNS8-F1
#
_entry.id   AF-A0A926CNS8-F1
#
_cell.length_a   1.000
_cell.length_b   1.000
_cell.length_c   1.000
_cell.angle_alpha   90.00
_cell.angle_beta   90.00
_cell.angle_gamma   90.00
#
_symmetry.space_group_name_H-M   'P 1'
#
loop_
_entity.id
_entity.type
_entity.pdbx_description
1 polymer ?
#
loop_
_entity_poly.entity_id
_entity_poly.type
_entity_poly.pdbx_seq_one_letter_code
_entity_poly.pdbx_strand_id
1 'polypeptide(L)'
;MHIRIALASLVCCAGLQAQISVVNAASFRQQPGVAAGSFASAFGSFAGATTTAAAALPFPTSLGGVTVTVGGTAAPLQYVSSTQINFLVPAAVTPGLRPIVVTSGSATLNGNVRVVTAAPGLSTQDTATPPKGAIQNQDASLNTSANPARRGQLVQLF
;
A
#
# COMPACT_ATOMS: atom_id res chain seq x y z
N MET A 1 -55.13 7.83 -27.27
CA MET A 1 -54.77 7.13 -26.02
C MET A 1 -53.27 7.37 -25.80
N HIS A 2 -52.94 8.35 -24.94
CA HIS A 2 -51.55 8.81 -24.75
C HIS A 2 -50.94 8.10 -23.54
N ILE A 3 -49.97 7.21 -23.78
CA ILE A 3 -49.16 6.59 -22.73
C ILE A 3 -48.04 7.57 -22.34
N ARG A 4 -48.05 8.03 -21.09
CA ARG A 4 -46.95 8.77 -20.47
C ARG A 4 -46.05 7.75 -19.76
N ILE A 5 -44.86 7.51 -20.31
CA ILE A 5 -43.82 6.73 -19.65
C ILE A 5 -43.12 7.66 -18.65
N ALA A 6 -43.29 7.39 -17.36
CA ALA A 6 -42.54 8.05 -16.31
C ALA A 6 -41.13 7.44 -16.26
N LEU A 7 -40.11 8.26 -16.58
CA LEU A 7 -38.71 7.91 -16.33
C LEU A 7 -38.47 7.97 -14.82
N ALA A 8 -38.31 6.81 -14.19
CA ALA A 8 -37.81 6.73 -12.82
C ALA A 8 -36.28 6.92 -12.87
N SER A 9 -35.81 8.11 -12.48
CA SER A 9 -34.39 8.37 -12.28
C SER A 9 -33.89 7.53 -11.11
N LEU A 10 -33.24 6.41 -11.40
CA LEU A 10 -32.43 5.69 -10.42
C LEU A 10 -31.15 6.50 -10.21
N VAL A 11 -31.21 7.50 -9.31
CA VAL A 11 -29.99 8.06 -8.71
C VAL A 11 -29.46 6.99 -7.76
N CYS A 12 -28.67 6.07 -8.30
CA CYS A 12 -27.73 5.35 -7.47
C CYS A 12 -26.71 6.39 -7.03
N CYS A 13 -26.84 6.89 -5.81
CA CYS A 13 -25.72 7.48 -5.08
C CYS A 13 -24.70 6.36 -4.85
N ALA A 14 -23.99 5.96 -5.89
CA ALA A 14 -22.68 5.35 -5.75
C ALA A 14 -21.82 6.46 -5.15
N GLY A 15 -21.81 6.55 -3.81
CA GLY A 15 -20.90 7.43 -3.12
C GLY A 15 -19.51 7.17 -3.70
N LEU A 16 -18.86 8.24 -4.16
CA LEU A 16 -17.49 8.18 -4.64
C LEU A 16 -16.63 7.76 -3.44
N GLN A 17 -16.52 6.46 -3.16
CA GLN A 17 -15.68 5.96 -2.09
C GLN A 17 -14.26 6.34 -2.45
N ALA A 18 -13.66 7.23 -1.66
CA ALA A 18 -12.25 7.56 -1.78
C ALA A 18 -11.46 6.26 -1.79
N GLN A 19 -10.80 5.96 -2.91
CA GLN A 19 -10.17 4.67 -3.14
C GLN A 19 -8.86 4.61 -2.35
N ILE A 20 -8.77 3.68 -1.39
CA ILE A 20 -7.50 3.27 -0.81
C ILE A 20 -6.87 2.21 -1.73
N SER A 21 -5.62 2.41 -2.12
CA SER A 21 -4.82 1.41 -2.83
C SER A 21 -3.74 0.87 -1.89
N VAL A 22 -3.73 -0.44 -1.65
CA VAL A 22 -2.71 -1.09 -0.83
C VAL A 22 -1.80 -1.92 -1.71
N VAL A 23 -0.49 -1.73 -1.53
CA VAL A 23 0.55 -2.39 -2.32
C VAL A 23 1.65 -2.94 -1.43
N ASN A 24 2.43 -3.88 -1.98
CA ASN A 24 3.71 -4.28 -1.38
C ASN A 24 4.63 -3.05 -1.24
N ALA A 25 5.21 -2.84 -0.06
CA ALA A 25 5.99 -1.64 0.23
C ALA A 25 7.35 -1.57 -0.50
N ALA A 26 7.91 -2.70 -0.94
CA ALA A 26 9.15 -2.73 -1.71
C ALA A 26 8.86 -2.49 -3.20
N SER A 27 7.95 -3.28 -3.77
CA SER A 27 7.76 -3.31 -5.22
C SER A 27 6.66 -2.37 -5.74
N PHE A 28 5.87 -1.76 -4.83
CA PHE A 28 4.67 -0.98 -5.13
C PHE A 28 3.65 -1.68 -6.04
N ARG A 29 3.65 -3.02 -6.07
CA ARG A 29 2.71 -3.81 -6.86
C ARG A 29 1.50 -4.21 -6.02
N GLN A 30 0.31 -4.15 -6.64
CA GLN A 30 -0.94 -4.63 -6.06
C GLN A 30 -1.08 -6.15 -6.10
N GLN A 31 -0.51 -6.80 -7.13
CA GLN A 31 -0.56 -8.25 -7.29
C GLN A 31 0.76 -8.89 -6.83
N PRO A 32 0.72 -10.06 -6.14
CA PRO A 32 -0.47 -10.86 -5.81
C PRO A 32 -1.27 -10.35 -4.59
N GLY A 33 -0.76 -9.33 -3.90
CA GLY A 33 -1.32 -8.77 -2.68
C GLY A 33 -0.20 -8.46 -1.68
N VAL A 34 -0.53 -8.47 -0.40
CA VAL A 34 0.41 -8.34 0.72
C VAL A 34 0.33 -9.56 1.62
N ALA A 35 1.35 -9.85 2.42
CA ALA A 35 1.35 -10.99 3.33
C ALA A 35 1.17 -10.56 4.79
N ALA A 36 0.63 -11.45 5.63
CA ALA A 36 0.61 -11.21 7.07
C ALA A 36 2.04 -11.02 7.59
N GLY A 37 2.26 -9.97 8.40
CA GLY A 37 3.60 -9.61 8.91
C GLY A 37 4.50 -8.88 7.91
N SER A 38 4.11 -8.68 6.64
CA SER A 38 4.90 -7.90 5.69
C SER A 38 4.63 -6.39 5.80
N PHE A 39 5.58 -5.58 5.34
CA PHE A 39 5.32 -4.16 5.11
C PHE A 39 4.41 -3.95 3.90
N ALA A 40 3.48 -3.01 4.04
CA ALA A 40 2.59 -2.55 3.00
C ALA A 40 2.53 -1.02 2.98
N SER A 41 2.25 -0.46 1.81
CA SER A 41 1.97 0.96 1.64
C SER A 41 0.51 1.13 1.21
N ALA A 42 -0.23 1.98 1.92
CA ALA A 42 -1.54 2.46 1.52
C ALA A 42 -1.40 3.85 0.91
N PHE A 43 -1.94 4.04 -0.29
CA PHE A 43 -2.09 5.33 -0.95
C PHE A 43 -3.55 5.75 -0.95
N GLY A 44 -3.80 7.04 -0.72
CA GLY A 44 -5.14 7.61 -0.62
C GLY A 44 -5.10 9.10 -0.32
N SER A 45 -6.21 9.64 0.17
CA SER A 45 -6.30 11.02 0.69
C SER A 45 -6.63 10.96 2.17
N PHE A 46 -5.62 11.15 3.01
CA PHE A 46 -5.69 11.02 4.47
C PHE A 46 -5.74 12.40 5.11
N ALA A 47 -6.87 13.10 4.91
CA ALA A 47 -7.08 14.43 5.47
C ALA A 47 -6.91 14.41 7.00
N GLY A 48 -6.11 15.34 7.54
CA GLY A 48 -5.83 15.41 8.97
C GLY A 48 -4.65 14.54 9.46
N ALA A 49 -3.99 13.79 8.57
CA ALA A 49 -2.74 13.11 8.91
C ALA A 49 -1.58 14.11 9.04
N THR A 50 -0.90 14.09 10.18
CA THR A 50 0.35 14.82 10.40
C THR A 50 1.52 13.96 9.94
N THR A 51 2.27 14.44 8.95
CA THR A 51 3.42 13.69 8.41
C THR A 51 4.44 13.39 9.50
N THR A 52 4.68 12.12 9.77
CA THR A 52 5.66 11.67 10.77
C THR A 52 6.05 10.21 10.58
N ALA A 53 7.17 9.83 11.16
CA ALA A 53 7.67 8.45 11.19
C ALA A 53 7.76 7.96 12.64
N ALA A 54 7.57 6.67 12.85
CA ALA A 54 7.77 6.06 14.16
C ALA A 54 9.26 6.12 14.55
N ALA A 55 9.54 6.56 15.77
CA ALA A 55 10.91 6.77 16.25
C ALA A 55 11.61 5.49 16.72
N ALA A 56 10.85 4.44 17.06
CA ALA A 56 11.39 3.19 17.59
C ALA A 56 10.43 2.02 17.34
N LEU A 57 10.96 0.80 17.52
CA LEU A 57 10.18 -0.43 17.60
C LEU A 57 9.78 -0.71 19.06
N PRO A 58 8.63 -1.37 19.30
CA PRO A 58 7.62 -1.76 18.33
C PRO A 58 6.86 -0.54 17.78
N PHE A 59 6.46 -0.59 16.50
CA PHE A 59 5.71 0.51 15.89
C PHE A 59 4.34 0.70 16.56
N PRO A 60 3.91 1.96 16.79
CA PRO A 60 2.62 2.24 17.41
C PRO A 60 1.47 1.98 16.43
N THR A 61 0.28 1.69 16.96
CA THR A 61 -0.96 1.53 16.16
C THR A 61 -1.69 2.86 15.90
N SER A 62 -1.21 3.94 16.50
CA SER A 62 -1.64 5.32 16.26
C SER A 62 -0.41 6.19 16.05
N LEU A 63 -0.37 6.93 14.94
CA LEU A 63 0.78 7.76 14.56
C LEU A 63 0.29 8.96 13.75
N GLY A 64 0.71 10.17 14.11
CA GLY A 64 0.35 11.39 13.36
C GLY A 64 -1.16 11.62 13.19
N GLY A 65 -1.98 11.19 14.15
CA GLY A 65 -3.45 11.29 14.06
C GLY A 65 -4.11 10.23 13.16
N VAL A 66 -3.36 9.21 12.74
CA VAL A 66 -3.82 8.11 11.88
C VAL A 66 -3.88 6.79 12.63
N THR A 67 -4.91 6.00 12.37
CA THR A 67 -5.00 4.58 12.72
C THR A 67 -5.37 3.75 11.49
N VAL A 68 -4.90 2.50 11.43
CA VAL A 68 -5.23 1.57 10.33
C VAL A 68 -5.66 0.24 10.93
N THR A 69 -6.73 -0.36 10.40
CA THR A 69 -7.09 -1.74 10.67
C THR A 69 -7.13 -2.56 9.39
N VAL A 70 -6.69 -3.83 9.47
CA VAL A 70 -6.80 -4.81 8.39
C VAL A 70 -7.54 -6.02 8.92
N GLY A 71 -8.66 -6.38 8.30
CA GLY A 71 -9.52 -7.45 8.81
C GLY A 71 -10.01 -7.21 10.25
N GLY A 72 -10.17 -5.94 10.65
CA GLY A 72 -10.55 -5.55 12.01
C GLY A 72 -9.41 -5.56 13.03
N THR A 73 -8.18 -5.95 12.65
CA THR A 73 -7.01 -5.95 13.54
C THR A 73 -6.17 -4.68 13.33
N ALA A 74 -5.79 -4.00 14.41
CA ALA A 74 -4.98 -2.78 14.34
C ALA A 74 -3.58 -3.06 13.76
N ALA A 75 -3.16 -2.23 12.80
CA ALA A 75 -1.87 -2.33 12.12
C ALA A 75 -0.83 -1.42 12.78
N PRO A 76 0.39 -1.91 13.06
CA PRO A 76 1.51 -1.06 13.46
C PRO A 76 1.95 -0.12 12.32
N LEU A 77 2.16 1.16 12.63
CA LEU A 77 2.43 2.22 11.66
C LEU A 77 3.89 2.67 11.71
N GLN A 78 4.58 2.60 10.58
CA GLN A 78 5.98 3.00 10.44
C GLN A 78 6.11 4.44 9.95
N TYR A 79 5.24 4.87 9.04
CA TYR A 79 5.24 6.21 8.46
C TYR A 79 3.82 6.61 8.06
N VAL A 80 3.50 7.89 8.22
CA VAL A 80 2.22 8.46 7.81
C VAL A 80 2.45 9.81 7.13
N SER A 81 1.62 10.13 6.14
CA SER A 81 1.47 11.43 5.51
C SER A 81 0.03 11.60 5.02
N SER A 82 -0.28 12.76 4.43
CA SER A 82 -1.60 13.02 3.85
C SER A 82 -1.92 12.18 2.62
N THR A 83 -0.94 11.50 2.01
CA THR A 83 -1.13 10.72 0.77
C THR A 83 -0.62 9.28 0.83
N GLN A 84 0.19 8.93 1.84
CA GLN A 84 0.79 7.62 1.98
C GLN A 84 0.89 7.20 3.46
N ILE A 85 0.61 5.93 3.73
CA ILE A 85 0.84 5.29 5.02
C ILE A 85 1.64 4.01 4.81
N ASN A 86 2.74 3.84 5.53
CA ASN A 86 3.48 2.58 5.58
C ASN A 86 3.19 1.89 6.92
N PHE A 87 2.79 0.63 6.85
CA PHE A 87 2.36 -0.14 8.00
C PHE A 87 2.79 -1.61 7.87
N LEU A 88 2.83 -2.30 9.01
CA LEU A 88 2.95 -3.75 9.05
C LEU A 88 1.55 -4.36 8.96
N VAL A 89 1.33 -5.26 8.00
CA VAL A 89 0.11 -6.07 7.98
C VAL A 89 0.10 -6.91 9.26
N PRO A 90 -0.96 -6.87 10.09
CA PRO A 90 -0.95 -7.59 11.36
C PRO A 90 -0.77 -9.10 11.13
N ALA A 91 0.11 -9.73 11.90
CA ALA A 91 0.46 -11.14 11.74
C ALA A 91 -0.73 -12.10 11.97
N ALA A 92 -1.74 -11.68 12.75
CA ALA A 92 -2.94 -12.46 13.01
C ALA A 92 -3.97 -12.44 11.87
N VAL A 93 -3.77 -11.63 10.82
CA VAL A 93 -4.71 -11.54 9.70
C VAL A 93 -4.58 -12.77 8.80
N THR A 94 -5.68 -13.49 8.64
CA THR A 94 -5.72 -14.67 7.77
C THR A 94 -5.77 -14.29 6.28
N PRO A 95 -5.20 -15.11 5.37
CA PRO A 95 -5.28 -14.88 3.93
C PRO A 95 -6.72 -14.71 3.41
N GLY A 96 -6.88 -13.98 2.32
CA GLY A 96 -8.16 -13.64 1.71
C GLY A 96 -8.31 -12.14 1.42
N LEU A 97 -9.44 -11.75 0.84
CA LEU A 97 -9.79 -10.34 0.70
C LEU A 97 -10.25 -9.82 2.07
N ARG A 98 -9.55 -8.82 2.61
CA ARG A 98 -9.80 -8.26 3.94
C ARG A 98 -10.19 -6.78 3.83
N PRO A 99 -11.14 -6.30 4.66
CA PRO A 99 -11.39 -4.87 4.75
C PRO A 99 -10.15 -4.17 5.30
N ILE A 100 -9.84 -3.00 4.75
CA ILE A 100 -8.89 -2.05 5.34
C ILE A 100 -9.66 -0.78 5.68
N VAL A 101 -9.47 -0.29 6.90
CA VAL A 101 -10.06 0.97 7.37
C VAL A 101 -8.94 1.87 7.83
N VAL A 102 -8.90 3.08 7.31
CA VAL A 102 -7.96 4.12 7.70
C VAL A 102 -8.75 5.28 8.29
N THR A 103 -8.43 5.65 9.52
CA THR A 103 -9.00 6.83 10.17
C THR A 103 -7.88 7.85 10.34
N SER A 104 -8.08 9.06 9.82
CA SER A 104 -7.13 10.19 9.92
C SER A 104 -7.88 11.44 10.37
N GLY A 105 -7.58 11.96 11.56
CA GLY A 105 -8.36 13.05 12.14
C GLY A 105 -9.85 12.67 12.27
N SER A 106 -10.74 13.43 11.63
CA SER A 106 -12.18 13.15 11.56
C SER A 106 -12.61 12.33 10.32
N ALA A 107 -11.69 12.09 9.37
CA ALA A 107 -11.99 11.36 8.15
C ALA A 107 -11.79 9.84 8.34
N THR A 108 -12.63 9.05 7.68
CA THR A 108 -12.49 7.59 7.60
C THR A 108 -12.58 7.15 6.14
N LEU A 109 -11.58 6.42 5.67
CA LEU A 109 -11.56 5.81 4.35
C LEU A 109 -11.62 4.29 4.50
N ASN A 110 -12.42 3.66 3.65
CA ASN A 110 -12.64 2.22 3.64
C ASN A 110 -12.22 1.64 2.29
N GLY A 111 -11.59 0.47 2.32
CA GLY A 111 -11.22 -0.26 1.12
C GLY A 111 -11.06 -1.75 1.40
N ASN A 112 -10.45 -2.44 0.44
CA ASN A 112 -10.10 -3.85 0.58
C ASN A 112 -8.64 -4.07 0.21
N VAL A 113 -8.03 -5.05 0.86
CA VAL A 113 -6.68 -5.52 0.57
C VAL A 113 -6.69 -7.04 0.44
N ARG A 114 -6.02 -7.57 -0.59
CA ARG A 114 -5.80 -9.01 -0.73
C ARG A 114 -4.61 -9.42 0.11
N VAL A 115 -4.86 -10.21 1.16
CA VAL A 115 -3.83 -10.84 1.99
C VAL A 115 -3.55 -12.23 1.45
N VAL A 116 -2.28 -12.56 1.24
CA VAL A 116 -1.81 -13.86 0.75
C VAL A 116 -0.82 -14.48 1.73
N THR A 117 -0.47 -15.75 1.52
CA THR A 117 0.47 -16.48 2.39
C THR A 117 1.91 -16.01 2.24
N ALA A 118 2.31 -15.58 1.04
CA ALA A 118 3.61 -15.01 0.75
C ALA A 118 3.51 -13.97 -0.38
N ALA A 119 4.17 -12.84 -0.20
CA ALA A 119 4.24 -11.76 -1.19
C ALA A 119 5.64 -11.11 -1.17
N PRO A 120 6.70 -11.83 -1.57
CA PRO A 120 8.01 -11.20 -1.71
C PRO A 120 7.94 -10.10 -2.78
N GLY A 121 8.66 -9.01 -2.56
CA GLY A 121 8.81 -7.92 -3.50
C GLY A 121 10.28 -7.56 -3.63
N LEU A 122 10.72 -7.32 -4.86
CA LEU A 122 11.97 -6.60 -5.10
C LEU A 122 11.66 -5.10 -5.09
N SER A 123 12.49 -4.34 -4.41
CA SER A 123 12.46 -2.89 -4.42
C SER A 123 12.62 -2.39 -5.85
N THR A 124 11.86 -1.36 -6.22
CA THR A 124 11.94 -0.77 -7.56
C THR A 124 12.77 0.51 -7.54
N GLN A 125 13.60 0.69 -8.57
CA GLN A 125 14.44 1.87 -8.76
C GLN A 125 13.66 3.07 -9.33
N ASP A 126 12.66 2.79 -10.16
CA ASP A 126 11.90 3.80 -10.89
C ASP A 126 10.41 3.42 -11.00
N THR A 127 9.62 4.35 -11.56
CA THR A 127 8.19 4.18 -11.82
C THR A 127 7.92 3.79 -13.29
N ALA A 128 8.92 3.28 -14.01
CA ALA A 128 8.75 2.85 -15.38
C ALA A 128 7.76 1.67 -15.49
N THR A 129 7.29 1.37 -16.71
CA THR A 129 6.42 0.21 -16.96
C THR A 129 7.07 -0.72 -17.99
N PRO A 130 7.58 -1.90 -17.58
CA PRO A 130 7.71 -2.39 -16.20
C PRO A 130 8.78 -1.60 -15.41
N PRO A 131 8.65 -1.49 -14.08
CA PRO A 131 9.64 -0.78 -13.27
C PRO A 131 10.94 -1.58 -13.20
N LYS A 132 12.06 -0.87 -13.16
CA LYS A 132 13.36 -1.51 -12.94
C LYS A 132 13.52 -1.88 -11.47
N GLY A 133 14.15 -3.03 -11.20
CA GLY A 133 14.54 -3.38 -9.84
C GLY A 133 15.63 -2.45 -9.33
N ALA A 134 15.64 -2.17 -8.04
CA ALA A 134 16.76 -1.58 -7.33
C ALA A 134 17.87 -2.64 -7.27
N ILE A 135 18.73 -2.63 -8.28
CA ILE A 135 19.79 -3.60 -8.45
C ILE A 135 21.12 -2.86 -8.47
N GLN A 136 22.06 -3.31 -7.64
CA GLN A 136 23.40 -2.75 -7.56
C GLN A 136 24.46 -3.78 -7.94
N ASN A 137 25.53 -3.30 -8.54
CA ASN A 137 26.76 -4.04 -8.73
C ASN A 137 27.50 -4.22 -7.39
N GLN A 138 28.57 -5.02 -7.38
CA GLN A 138 29.40 -5.27 -6.21
C GLN A 138 29.99 -3.99 -5.58
N ASP A 139 30.18 -2.94 -6.37
CA ASP A 139 30.69 -1.63 -5.94
C ASP A 139 29.58 -0.64 -5.53
N ALA A 140 28.35 -1.13 -5.35
CA ALA A 140 27.14 -0.35 -5.08
C ALA A 140 26.68 0.58 -6.21
N SER A 141 27.35 0.60 -7.37
CA SER A 141 26.87 1.32 -8.55
C SER A 141 25.58 0.67 -9.09
N LEU A 142 24.69 1.45 -9.68
CA LEU A 142 23.43 0.93 -10.24
C LEU A 142 23.71 -0.01 -11.40
N ASN A 143 23.14 -1.22 -11.35
CA ASN A 143 23.20 -2.17 -12.45
C ASN A 143 22.17 -1.77 -13.52
N THR A 144 22.66 -1.34 -14.68
CA THR A 144 21.84 -0.94 -15.82
C THR A 144 22.46 -1.43 -17.12
N SER A 145 21.76 -1.30 -18.26
CA SER A 145 22.35 -1.62 -19.57
C SER A 145 23.59 -0.78 -19.90
N ALA A 146 23.68 0.44 -19.35
CA ALA A 146 24.84 1.31 -19.49
C ALA A 146 25.95 1.02 -18.48
N ASN A 147 25.64 0.27 -17.41
CA ASN A 147 26.58 -0.09 -16.35
C ASN A 147 26.36 -1.55 -15.87
N PRO A 148 26.62 -2.55 -16.72
CA PRO A 148 26.37 -3.94 -16.37
C PRO A 148 27.47 -4.50 -15.46
N ALA A 149 27.09 -5.37 -14.52
CA ALA A 149 28.04 -6.20 -13.79
C ALA A 149 28.86 -7.07 -14.77
N ARG A 150 30.16 -7.20 -14.51
CA ARG A 150 31.02 -8.11 -15.28
C ARG A 150 30.83 -9.55 -14.81
N ARG A 151 31.15 -10.51 -15.68
CA ARG A 151 31.17 -11.93 -15.31
C ARG A 151 32.07 -12.14 -14.08
N GLY A 152 31.57 -12.88 -13.10
CA GLY A 152 32.27 -13.14 -11.85
C GLY A 152 32.08 -12.09 -10.75
N GLN A 153 31.39 -10.98 -11.03
CA GLN A 153 31.02 -10.00 -10.00
C GLN A 153 29.66 -10.32 -9.38
N LEU A 154 29.49 -9.91 -8.13
CA LEU A 154 28.22 -10.01 -7.41
C LEU A 154 27.24 -8.94 -7.87
N VAL A 155 25.96 -9.28 -7.80
CA VAL A 155 24.83 -8.37 -7.99
C VAL A 155 23.96 -8.43 -6.74
N GLN A 156 23.59 -7.27 -6.23
CA GLN A 156 22.77 -7.11 -5.04
C GLN A 156 21.35 -6.73 -5.47
N LEU A 157 20.37 -7.50 -5.00
CA LEU A 157 18.95 -7.27 -5.24
C LEU A 157 18.33 -6.80 -3.92
N PHE A 158 17.59 -5.71 -3.98
CA PHE A 158 16.83 -5.14 -2.86
C PHE A 158 15.33 -5.29 -3.10
#